data_AF-A0A8T5GPH6-F1
#
_entry.id   AF-A0A8T5GPH6-F1
#
_cell.length_a   1.000
_cell.length_b   1.000
_cell.length_c   1.000
_cell.angle_alpha   90.00
_cell.angle_beta   90.00
_cell.angle_gamma   90.00
#
_symmetry.space_group_name_H-M   'P 1'
#
loop_
_entity.id
_entity.type
_entity.pdbx_description
1 polymer ?
#
loop_
_entity_poly.entity_id
_entity_poly.type
_entity_poly.pdbx_seq_one_letter_code
_entity_poly.pdbx_strand_id
1 'polypeptide(L)' 'MKQKEFCPECKSKLHKGDHKFSDGPYDVKYCKNCGYRSEKPLSKN' A
#
# COMPACT_ATOMS: atom_id res chain seq x y z
N MET A 1 7.75 15.76 -4.14
CA MET A 1 8.35 14.99 -3.03
C MET A 1 7.34 13.96 -2.55
N LYS A 2 7.53 12.67 -2.87
CA LYS A 2 6.47 11.65 -2.85
C LYS A 2 6.43 10.90 -1.50
N GLN A 3 5.90 11.54 -0.46
CA GLN A 3 5.80 10.99 0.90
C GLN A 3 4.52 10.14 1.07
N LYS A 4 4.58 8.83 0.78
CA LYS A 4 3.55 7.84 1.18
C LYS A 4 4.17 6.50 1.61
N GLU A 5 5.37 6.54 2.20
CA GLU A 5 6.10 5.37 2.66
C GLU A 5 5.99 5.14 4.18
N PHE A 6 5.21 5.93 4.92
CA PHE A 6 5.08 5.79 6.36
C PHE A 6 3.63 5.57 6.79
N CYS A 7 3.44 4.66 7.74
CA CYS A 7 2.14 4.32 8.29
C CYS A 7 1.62 5.49 9.14
N PRO A 8 0.35 5.92 8.98
CA PRO A 8 -0.21 7.02 9.76
C PRO A 8 -0.30 6.71 11.26
N GLU A 9 -0.40 5.43 11.64
CA GLU A 9 -0.59 5.03 13.04
C GLU A 9 0.73 4.92 13.79
N CYS A 10 1.65 4.09 13.30
CA CYS A 10 2.89 3.78 14.02
C CYS A 10 4.11 4.52 13.47
N LYS A 11 3.94 5.38 12.46
CA LYS A 11 5.02 6.10 11.74
C LYS A 11 6.13 5.19 11.21
N SER A 12 5.90 3.88 11.12
CA SER A 12 6.86 2.92 10.60
C SER A 12 6.78 2.86 9.08
N LYS A 13 7.85 2.38 8.45
CA LYS A 13 7.91 2.25 7.00
C LYS A 13 6.82 1.27 6.51
N LEU A 14 5.98 1.74 5.60
CA LEU A 14 5.02 0.92 4.87
C LEU A 14 5.75 0.13 3.79
N HIS A 15 5.44 -1.16 3.74
CA HIS A 15 5.81 -2.01 2.62
C HIS A 15 4.78 -1.81 1.51
N LYS A 16 5.26 -1.56 0.30
CA LYS A 16 4.43 -1.45 -0.92
C LYS A 16 4.73 -2.63 -1.83
N GLY A 17 3.71 -3.12 -2.51
CA GLY A 17 3.84 -4.17 -3.51
C GLY A 17 2.69 -4.11 -4.51
N ASP A 18 3.03 -4.33 -5.77
CA ASP A 18 2.07 -4.43 -6.85
C ASP A 18 1.53 -5.86 -6.87
N HIS A 19 0.22 -6.04 -6.68
CA HIS A 19 -0.43 -7.34 -6.73
C HIS A 19 -1.41 -7.37 -7.88
N LYS A 20 -1.23 -8.34 -8.79
CA LYS A 20 -2.15 -8.58 -9.90
C LYS A 20 -3.23 -9.54 -9.44
N PHE A 21 -4.40 -9.00 -9.13
CA PHE A 21 -5.61 -9.78 -8.90
C PHE A 21 -6.30 -10.10 -10.24
N SER A 22 -7.28 -10.99 -10.22
CA SER A 22 -8.06 -11.34 -11.42
C SER A 22 -8.79 -10.13 -12.03
N ASP A 23 -9.13 -9.14 -11.21
CA ASP A 23 -9.82 -7.91 -11.59
C ASP A 23 -8.86 -6.82 -12.15
N GLY A 24 -7.56 -6.96 -11.90
CA GLY A 24 -6.54 -6.01 -12.38
C GLY A 24 -5.34 -5.84 -11.46
N PRO A 25 -4.42 -4.93 -11.79
CA PRO A 25 -3.32 -4.58 -10.90
C PRO A 25 -3.81 -3.71 -9.74
N TYR A 26 -3.31 -3.98 -8.53
CA TYR A 26 -3.56 -3.21 -7.32
C TYR A 26 -2.23 -2.84 -6.64
N ASP A 27 -2.13 -1.60 -6.18
CA ASP A 27 -1.07 -1.10 -5.31
C ASP A 27 -1.46 -1.43 -3.88
N VAL A 28 -0.79 -2.42 -3.29
CA VAL A 28 -1.02 -2.88 -1.92
C VAL A 28 0.05 -2.28 -1.03
N LYS A 29 -0.37 -1.60 0.04
CA LYS A 29 0.50 -1.07 1.09
C LYS A 29 0.14 -1.71 2.40
N TYR A 30 1.14 -2.16 3.14
CA TYR A 30 0.91 -2.73 4.45
C TYR A 30 2.04 -2.38 5.43
N CYS A 31 1.70 -2.27 6.70
CA CYS A 31 2.65 -2.05 7.79
C CYS A 31 2.78 -3.33 8.59
N LYS A 32 3.99 -3.90 8.64
CA LYS A 32 4.29 -5.09 9.46
C LYS A 32 4.27 -4.81 10.96
N ASN A 33 4.34 -3.54 11.36
CA ASN A 33 4.48 -3.16 12.77
C ASN A 33 3.12 -3.07 13.48
N CYS A 34 2.14 -2.38 12.87
CA CYS A 34 0.80 -2.22 13.45
C CYS A 34 -0.30 -3.04 12.73
N GLY A 35 0.01 -3.67 11.59
CA GLY A 35 -0.97 -4.41 10.80
C GLY A 35 -1.81 -3.57 9.83
N TYR A 36 -1.56 -2.26 9.74
CA TYR A 36 -2.25 -1.38 8.78
C TYR A 36 -2.12 -1.92 7.35
N ARG A 37 -3.23 -1.99 6.59
CA ARG A 37 -3.25 -2.42 5.18
C ARG A 37 -4.13 -1.48 4.37
N SER A 38 -3.68 -1.11 3.17
CA SER A 38 -4.40 -0.27 2.24
C SER A 38 -4.16 -0.78 0.83
N GLU A 39 -5.24 -1.14 0.14
CA GLU A 39 -5.21 -1.71 -1.20
C GLU A 39 -5.91 -0.72 -2.12
N LYS A 40 -5.22 -0.29 -3.18
CA LYS A 40 -5.79 0.63 -4.15
C LYS A 40 -5.66 0.01 -5.53
N PRO A 41 -6.75 -0.09 -6.31
CA PRO A 41 -6.63 -0.50 -7.70
C PRO A 41 -5.67 0.46 -8.40
N LEU A 42 -4.68 -0.10 -9.10
CA LEU A 42 -3.82 0.65 -10.02
C LEU A 42 -4.56 0.98 -11.32
N SER A 43 -5.85 0.64 -11.40
CA SER A 43 -6.72 0.94 -12.53
C SER A 43 -6.57 2.41 -12.90
N LYS A 44 -5.88 2.61 -14.02
CA LYS A 44 -5.61 3.91 -14.60
C LYS A 44 -6.95 4.44 -15.10
N ASN A 45 -7.28 5.62 -14.57
CA ASN A 45 -7.91 6.71 -15.32
C ASN A 45 -9.38 6.52 -15.68
#